data_AF-A0A3A8X564-F1
#
_entry.id   AF-A0A3A8X564-F1
#
_cell.length_a   1.000
_cell.length_b   1.000
_cell.length_c   1.000
_cell.angle_alpha   90.00
_cell.angle_beta   90.00
_cell.angle_gamma   90.00
#
_symmetry.space_group_name_H-M   'P 1'
#
loop_
_entity.id
_entity.type
_entity.pdbx_description
1 polymer ?
#
loop_
_entity_poly.entity_id
_entity_poly.type
_entity_poly.pdbx_seq_one_letter_code
_entity_poly.pdbx_strand_id
1 'polypeptide(L)'
;MEKNQIRKTEVLRFLVGGGSAVATDYIVYNLLLYWDANISISKAVSYICGAAVGFVINKIWTFGSKGFSKAEIMKYAMLYAVSACVNAGINKLVMLLAAMRIVAFLCATFVSTVLNFLGQKYFVFIKKEGDLR
;
A
#
# COMPACT_ATOMS: atom_id res chain seq x y z
N MET A 1 6.75 -27.78 6.23
CA MET A 1 5.87 -26.72 6.74
C MET A 1 6.74 -25.53 7.10
N GLU A 2 7.10 -24.72 6.11
CA GLU A 2 8.04 -23.61 6.31
C GLU A 2 7.31 -22.48 7.04
N LYS A 3 7.83 -22.11 8.21
CA LYS A 3 7.20 -21.14 9.12
C LYS A 3 7.02 -19.81 8.38
N ASN A 4 5.76 -19.48 8.11
CA ASN A 4 5.33 -18.20 7.52
C ASN A 4 5.47 -17.06 8.55
N GLN A 5 6.66 -16.89 9.14
CA GLN A 5 6.89 -15.85 10.14
C GLN A 5 6.87 -14.49 9.45
N ILE A 6 6.07 -13.59 10.00
CA ILE A 6 6.07 -12.17 9.66
C ILE A 6 7.42 -11.62 10.08
N ARG A 7 8.30 -11.29 9.13
CA ARG A 7 9.60 -10.69 9.46
C ARG A 7 9.37 -9.21 9.70
N LYS A 8 9.78 -8.70 10.86
CA LYS A 8 9.73 -7.25 11.19
C LYS A 8 10.38 -6.40 10.09
N THR A 9 11.41 -6.94 9.44
CA THR A 9 12.09 -6.32 8.29
C THR A 9 11.17 -6.11 7.08
N GLU A 10 10.21 -7.00 6.81
CA GLU A 10 9.23 -6.83 5.71
C GLU A 10 8.28 -5.67 6.01
N VAL A 11 7.81 -5.57 7.27
CA VAL A 11 6.95 -4.46 7.71
C VAL A 11 7.68 -3.13 7.60
N LEU A 12 8.94 -3.06 8.07
CA LEU A 12 9.77 -1.86 7.96
C LEU A 12 10.05 -1.48 6.51
N ARG A 13 10.38 -2.44 5.65
CA ARG A 13 10.60 -2.18 4.23
C ARG A 13 9.33 -1.76 3.52
N PHE A 14 8.16 -2.28 3.90
CA PHE A 14 6.87 -1.82 3.40
C PHE A 14 6.61 -0.34 3.76
N LEU A 15 6.82 0.01 5.03
CA LEU A 15 6.70 1.39 5.51
C LEU A 15 7.65 2.33 4.78
N VAL A 16 8.91 1.93 4.60
CA VAL A 16 9.91 2.72 3.88
C VAL A 16 9.56 2.81 2.40
N GLY A 17 9.10 1.73 1.75
CA GLY A 17 8.69 1.75 0.35
C GLY A 17 7.48 2.64 0.10
N GLY A 18 6.49 2.59 0.99
CA GLY A 18 5.35 3.53 0.99
C GLY A 18 5.77 4.97 1.25
N GLY A 19 6.67 5.20 2.22
CA GLY A 19 7.23 6.52 2.51
C GLY A 19 7.97 7.11 1.31
N SER A 20 8.81 6.32 0.65
CA SER A 20 9.52 6.71 -0.58
C SER A 20 8.57 6.97 -1.75
N ALA A 21 7.45 6.25 -1.82
CA ALA A 21 6.39 6.48 -2.81
C ALA A 21 5.79 7.88 -2.65
N VAL A 22 5.41 8.22 -1.42
CA VAL A 22 4.81 9.51 -1.06
C VAL A 22 5.81 10.64 -1.20
N ALA A 23 7.07 10.42 -0.82
CA ALA A 23 8.14 11.40 -1.02
C ALA A 23 8.35 11.68 -2.52
N THR A 24 8.39 10.64 -3.35
CA THR A 24 8.49 10.78 -4.81
C THR A 24 7.27 11.50 -5.38
N ASP A 25 6.05 11.14 -4.98
CA ASP A 25 4.81 11.84 -5.36
C ASP A 25 4.90 13.34 -5.05
N TYR A 26 5.29 13.68 -3.82
CA TYR A 26 5.43 15.08 -3.40
C TYR A 26 6.48 15.84 -4.22
N ILE A 27 7.64 15.22 -4.49
CA ILE A 27 8.71 15.84 -5.29
C ILE A 27 8.24 16.07 -6.72
N VAL A 28 7.66 15.05 -7.37
CA VAL A 28 7.16 15.14 -8.75
C VAL A 28 6.05 16.18 -8.85
N TYR A 29 5.15 16.22 -7.87
CA TYR A 29 4.07 17.20 -7.83
C TYR A 29 4.57 18.63 -7.75
N ASN A 30 5.51 18.92 -6.85
CA ASN A 30 6.10 20.25 -6.74
C ASN A 30 6.89 20.62 -8.00
N LEU A 31 7.60 19.67 -8.61
CA LEU A 31 8.35 19.91 -9.84
C LEU A 31 7.43 20.26 -11.02
N LEU A 32 6.30 19.54 -11.16
CA LEU A 32 5.31 19.84 -12.20
C LEU A 32 4.60 21.17 -11.96
N LEU A 33 4.27 21.50 -10.70
CA LEU A 33 3.72 22.81 -10.36
C LEU A 33 4.70 23.95 -10.66
N TYR A 34 6.01 23.73 -10.44
CA TYR A 34 7.04 24.72 -10.77
C TYR A 34 7.11 25.01 -12.28
N TRP A 35 6.73 24.04 -13.13
CA TRP A 35 6.60 24.21 -14.58
C TRP A 35 5.25 24.77 -15.03
N ASP A 36 4.47 25.37 -14.12
CA ASP A 36 3.14 25.94 -14.40
C ASP A 36 2.14 24.90 -14.96
N ALA A 37 2.41 23.61 -14.73
CA ALA A 37 1.52 22.56 -15.19
C ALA A 37 0.22 22.57 -14.36
N ASN A 38 -0.90 22.39 -15.05
CA ASN A 38 -2.24 22.44 -14.48
C ASN A 38 -2.36 21.52 -13.26
N ILE A 39 -2.78 22.06 -12.10
CA ILE A 39 -2.81 21.39 -10.79
C ILE A 39 -3.43 19.99 -10.86
N SER A 40 -4.51 19.84 -11.63
CA SER A 40 -5.23 18.56 -11.80
C SER A 40 -4.38 17.51 -12.51
N ILE A 41 -3.67 17.90 -13.56
CA ILE A 41 -2.78 17.00 -14.34
C ILE A 41 -1.55 16.66 -13.49
N SER A 42 -0.96 17.67 -12.85
CA SER A 42 0.21 17.51 -11.97
C SER A 42 -0.07 16.52 -10.84
N LYS A 43 -1.23 16.61 -10.19
CA LYS A 43 -1.63 15.62 -9.17
C LYS A 43 -1.77 14.21 -9.75
N ALA A 44 -2.43 14.05 -10.89
CA ALA A 44 -2.68 12.74 -11.47
C ALA A 44 -1.36 12.05 -11.86
N VAL A 45 -0.46 12.77 -12.52
CA VAL A 45 0.85 12.25 -12.95
C VAL A 45 1.72 11.90 -11.75
N SER A 46 1.79 12.80 -10.77
CA SER A 46 2.60 12.57 -9.56
C SER A 46 2.12 11.37 -8.79
N TYR A 47 0.80 11.23 -8.62
CA TYR A 47 0.20 10.13 -7.89
C TYR A 47 0.52 8.78 -8.56
N ILE A 48 0.45 8.73 -9.90
CA ILE A 48 0.81 7.53 -10.66
C ILE A 48 2.30 7.23 -10.53
N CYS A 49 3.17 8.24 -10.64
CA CYS A 49 4.62 8.08 -10.46
C CYS A 49 4.98 7.58 -9.06
N GLY A 50 4.44 8.21 -8.01
CA GLY A 50 4.65 7.80 -6.63
C GLY A 50 4.16 6.38 -6.38
N ALA A 51 2.93 6.05 -6.83
CA ALA A 51 2.39 4.70 -6.72
C ALA A 51 3.26 3.66 -7.45
N ALA A 52 3.78 3.99 -8.65
CA ALA A 52 4.67 3.11 -9.40
C ALA A 52 6.00 2.88 -8.65
N VAL A 53 6.64 3.94 -8.15
CA VAL A 53 7.89 3.84 -7.39
C VAL A 53 7.69 3.03 -6.10
N GLY A 54 6.61 3.32 -5.37
CA GLY A 54 6.23 2.58 -4.16
C GLY A 54 6.01 1.10 -4.42
N PHE A 55 5.32 0.78 -5.51
CA PHE A 55 5.10 -0.59 -5.94
C PHE A 55 6.42 -1.29 -6.30
N VAL A 56 7.30 -0.64 -7.07
CA VAL A 56 8.59 -1.19 -7.47
C VAL A 56 9.50 -1.43 -6.25
N ILE A 57 9.60 -0.47 -5.33
CA ILE A 57 10.39 -0.62 -4.10
C ILE A 57 9.81 -1.74 -3.24
N ASN A 58 8.50 -1.74 -2.99
CA ASN A 58 7.88 -2.79 -2.19
C ASN A 58 8.08 -4.17 -2.83
N LYS A 59 7.97 -4.25 -4.14
CA LYS A 59 8.14 -5.51 -4.84
C LYS A 59 9.59 -6.03 -4.82
N ILE A 60 10.57 -5.20 -5.19
CA ILE A 60 11.97 -5.60 -5.34
C ILE A 60 12.65 -5.71 -3.97
N TRP A 61 12.41 -4.75 -3.09
CA TRP A 61 13.13 -4.62 -1.83
C TRP A 61 12.40 -5.27 -0.65
N THR A 62 11.07 -5.10 -0.56
CA THR A 62 10.27 -5.69 0.54
C THR A 62 10.03 -7.18 0.33
N PHE A 63 9.56 -7.59 -0.86
CA PHE A 63 9.15 -8.98 -1.12
C PHE A 63 10.13 -9.80 -1.97
N GLY A 64 11.06 -9.15 -2.68
CA GLY A 64 12.06 -9.86 -3.49
C GLY A 64 11.48 -10.70 -4.63
N SER A 65 10.30 -10.32 -5.15
CA SER A 65 9.62 -11.06 -6.22
C SER A 65 10.25 -10.74 -7.59
N LYS A 66 10.82 -11.74 -8.28
CA LYS A 66 11.38 -11.61 -9.63
C LYS A 66 10.26 -11.79 -10.67
N GLY A 67 10.06 -10.80 -11.55
CA GLY A 67 9.12 -10.87 -12.69
C GLY A 67 8.01 -9.81 -12.63
N PHE A 68 7.78 -9.08 -13.72
CA PHE A 68 6.76 -8.02 -13.81
C PHE A 68 5.37 -8.61 -14.08
N SER A 69 4.47 -8.66 -13.09
CA SER A 69 3.09 -9.09 -13.31
C SER A 69 2.11 -7.95 -13.05
N LYS A 70 1.41 -7.49 -14.10
CA LYS A 70 0.32 -6.50 -13.98
C LYS A 70 -0.79 -6.98 -13.02
N ALA A 71 -0.93 -8.29 -12.85
CA ALA A 71 -1.87 -8.89 -11.89
C ALA A 71 -1.55 -8.53 -10.44
N GLU A 72 -0.27 -8.36 -10.07
CA GLU A 72 0.11 -7.95 -8.70
C GLU A 72 -0.30 -6.50 -8.43
N ILE A 73 -0.14 -5.60 -9.40
CA ILE A 73 -0.60 -4.21 -9.31
C ILE A 73 -2.13 -4.17 -9.12
N MET A 74 -2.86 -4.92 -9.93
CA MET A 74 -4.32 -5.02 -9.84
C MET A 74 -4.76 -5.57 -8.47
N LYS A 75 -4.10 -6.64 -8.00
CA LYS A 75 -4.36 -7.22 -6.67
C LYS A 75 -4.03 -6.25 -5.55
N TYR A 76 -2.93 -5.49 -5.66
CA TYR A 76 -2.55 -4.47 -4.69
C TYR A 76 -3.62 -3.38 -4.61
N ALA A 77 -4.05 -2.85 -5.76
CA ALA A 77 -5.10 -1.84 -5.83
C ALA A 77 -6.43 -2.36 -5.25
N MET A 78 -6.84 -3.59 -5.61
CA MET A 78 -8.03 -4.22 -5.04
C MET A 78 -7.92 -4.38 -3.53
N LEU A 79 -6.77 -4.84 -3.03
CA LEU A 79 -6.56 -5.02 -1.60
C LEU A 79 -6.64 -3.70 -0.84
N TYR A 80 -6.04 -2.65 -1.39
CA TYR A 80 -6.08 -1.32 -0.81
C TYR A 80 -7.51 -0.76 -0.80
N ALA A 81 -8.27 -0.98 -1.88
CA ALA A 81 -9.67 -0.60 -1.97
C ALA A 81 -10.52 -1.36 -0.93
N VAL A 82 -10.34 -2.67 -0.79
CA VAL A 82 -11.02 -3.48 0.24
C VAL A 82 -10.65 -2.99 1.64
N SER A 83 -9.37 -2.74 1.90
CA SER A 83 -8.89 -2.26 3.19
C SER A 83 -9.43 -0.87 3.53
N ALA A 84 -9.62 0.00 2.53
CA ALA A 84 -10.27 1.29 2.68
C ALA A 84 -11.77 1.15 2.98
N CYS A 85 -12.47 0.25 2.29
CA CYS A 85 -13.87 -0.05 2.57
C CYS A 85 -14.07 -0.61 3.99
N VAL A 86 -13.20 -1.54 4.41
CA VAL A 86 -13.21 -2.10 5.77
C VAL A 86 -12.89 -1.02 6.81
N ASN A 87 -11.91 -0.14 6.55
CA ASN A 87 -11.61 0.98 7.43
C ASN A 87 -12.84 1.90 7.58
N ALA A 88 -13.43 2.34 6.47
CA ALA A 88 -14.61 3.20 6.49
C ALA A 88 -15.81 2.53 7.21
N GLY A 89 -16.01 1.23 6.98
CA GLY A 89 -17.05 0.43 7.64
C GLY A 89 -16.85 0.34 9.14
N ILE A 90 -15.66 -0.09 9.60
CA ILE A 90 -15.32 -0.20 11.02
C ILE A 90 -15.38 1.17 11.69
N ASN A 91 -14.87 2.21 11.04
CA ASN A 91 -14.91 3.55 11.59
C ASN A 91 -16.34 4.00 11.85
N LYS A 92 -17.26 3.83 10.89
CA LYS A 92 -18.69 4.09 11.09
C LYS A 92 -19.29 3.23 12.21
N LEU A 93 -19.01 1.93 12.23
CA LEU A 93 -19.59 0.98 13.17
C LEU A 93 -19.14 1.26 14.62
N VAL A 94 -17.85 1.53 14.83
CA VAL A 94 -17.28 1.88 16.15
C VAL A 94 -17.69 3.29 16.57
N MET A 95 -17.81 4.24 15.63
CA MET A 95 -18.34 5.56 15.92
C MET A 95 -19.78 5.50 16.43
N LEU A 96 -20.57 4.54 15.95
CA LEU A 96 -21.95 4.30 16.39
C LEU A 96 -22.03 3.60 17.76
N LEU A 97 -21.03 2.78 18.11
CA LEU A 97 -20.97 2.02 19.38
C LEU A 97 -20.34 2.80 20.54
N ALA A 98 -19.21 3.47 20.30
CA ALA A 98 -18.35 4.00 21.36
C ALA A 98 -18.36 5.54 21.48
N ALA A 99 -18.93 6.25 20.51
CA ALA A 99 -18.93 7.72 20.37
C ALA A 99 -17.55 8.44 20.46
N MET A 100 -16.47 7.71 20.68
CA MET A 100 -15.10 8.22 20.77
C MET A 100 -14.39 8.09 19.43
N ARG A 101 -14.25 9.22 18.73
CA ARG A 101 -13.63 9.30 17.39
C ARG A 101 -12.22 8.72 17.35
N ILE A 102 -11.42 8.92 18.40
CA ILE A 102 -10.02 8.48 18.47
C ILE A 102 -9.95 6.95 18.50
N VAL A 103 -10.80 6.28 19.29
CA VAL A 103 -10.84 4.82 19.40
C VAL A 103 -11.34 4.19 18.09
N ALA A 104 -12.39 4.77 17.48
CA ALA A 104 -12.89 4.34 16.18
C ALA A 104 -11.81 4.44 15.09
N PHE A 105 -11.08 5.56 15.06
CA PHE A 105 -10.01 5.78 14.09
C PHE A 105 -8.83 4.82 14.30
N LEU A 106 -8.38 4.63 15.55
CA LEU A 106 -7.29 3.71 15.88
C LEU A 106 -7.65 2.27 15.54
N CYS A 107 -8.82 1.78 15.94
CA CYS A 107 -9.26 0.42 15.62
C CYS A 107 -9.40 0.21 14.10
N ALA A 108 -10.04 1.14 13.39
CA ALA A 108 -10.21 1.02 11.95
C ALA A 108 -8.87 1.06 11.20
N THR A 109 -7.96 1.94 11.62
CA THR A 109 -6.60 2.04 11.05
C THR A 109 -5.79 0.78 11.35
N PHE A 110 -5.87 0.26 12.56
CA PHE A 110 -5.16 -0.95 12.96
C PHE A 110 -5.63 -2.16 12.12
N VAL A 111 -6.94 -2.38 12.04
CA VAL A 111 -7.50 -3.49 11.25
C VAL A 111 -7.15 -3.34 9.78
N SER A 112 -7.30 -2.13 9.21
CA SER A 112 -6.96 -1.84 7.81
C SER A 112 -5.49 -2.05 7.50
N THR A 113 -4.59 -1.67 8.41
CA THR A 113 -3.14 -1.85 8.25
C THR A 113 -2.77 -3.33 8.29
N VAL A 114 -3.35 -4.10 9.22
CA VAL A 114 -3.14 -5.55 9.31
C VAL A 114 -3.65 -6.26 8.07
N LEU A 115 -4.84 -5.89 7.58
CA LEU A 115 -5.42 -6.42 6.33
C LEU A 115 -4.55 -6.10 5.11
N ASN A 116 -4.08 -4.86 4.99
CA ASN A 116 -3.17 -4.45 3.93
C ASN A 116 -1.87 -5.25 3.96
N PHE A 117 -1.27 -5.43 5.13
CA PHE A 117 -0.03 -6.18 5.27
C PHE A 117 -0.23 -7.67 4.93
N LEU A 118 -1.25 -8.31 5.52
CA LEU A 118 -1.56 -9.71 5.26
C LEU A 118 -1.90 -9.94 3.79
N GLY A 119 -2.75 -9.10 3.22
CA GLY A 119 -3.15 -9.23 1.83
C GLY A 119 -2.00 -9.01 0.85
N GLN A 120 -1.08 -8.08 1.13
CA GLN A 120 0.11 -7.95 0.29
C GLN A 120 0.99 -9.20 0.38
N LYS A 121 1.19 -9.72 1.58
CA LYS A 121 2.02 -10.91 1.79
C LYS A 121 1.42 -12.19 1.20
N TYR A 122 0.12 -12.42 1.40
CA TYR A 122 -0.55 -13.69 1.09
C TYR A 122 -1.37 -13.67 -0.18
N PHE A 123 -1.72 -12.52 -0.74
CA PHE A 123 -2.60 -12.41 -1.91
C PHE A 123 -1.92 -11.75 -3.10
N VAL A 124 -1.17 -10.67 -2.85
CA VAL A 124 -0.44 -9.93 -3.87
C VAL A 124 0.84 -10.65 -4.25
N PHE A 125 1.73 -10.90 -3.29
CA PHE A 125 3.07 -11.48 -3.52
C PHE A 125 3.13 -12.97 -3.15
N ILE A 126 2.19 -13.75 -3.67
CA ILE A 126 2.27 -15.21 -3.59
C ILE A 126 3.46 -15.66 -4.44
N LYS A 127 4.50 -16.21 -3.81
CA LYS A 127 5.52 -17.00 -4.52
C LYS A 127 4.80 -18.14 -5.23
N LYS A 128 4.70 -18.08 -6.56
CA LYS A 128 4.25 -19.23 -7.34
C LYS A 128 5.33 -20.30 -7.26
N GLU A 129 4.91 -21.53 -6.99
CA GLU A 129 5.75 -22.75 -6.85
C GLU A 129 6.45 -23.19 -8.16
N GLY A 130 6.63 -22.28 -9.12
CA GLY A 130 7.20 -22.53 -10.45
C GLY A 130 8.59 -21.94 -10.71
N ASP A 131 9.11 -21.05 -9.85
CA ASP A 131 10.45 -20.43 -9.98
C ASP A 131 11.58 -21.27 -9.35
N LEU A 132 11.35 -22.56 -9.15
CA LEU A 132 12.30 -23.55 -8.61
C LEU A 132 12.85 -24.49 -9.69
N ARG A 133 12.83 -24.07 -10.96
CA ARG A 133 13.45 -24.80 -12.07
C ARG A 133 14.49 -23.97 -12.77
#